data_AF-A0AAJ5LM28-F1
#
_entry.id   AF-A0AAJ5LM28-F1
#
_cell.length_a   1.000
_cell.length_b   1.000
_cell.length_c   1.000
_cell.angle_alpha   90.00
_cell.angle_beta   90.00
_cell.angle_gamma   90.00
#
_symmetry.space_group_name_H-M   'P 1'
#
loop_
_entity.id
_entity.type
_entity.pdbx_description
1 polymer ?
#
loop_
_entity_poly.entity_id
_entity_poly.type
_entity_poly.pdbx_seq_one_letter_code
_entity_poly.pdbx_strand_id
1 'polypeptide(L)'
;MSSGVQGPLAAAELHGSANRFTDNTVNNYLWGVYVAGNYTTVSRGQYVLNNEFFVAQKAVILFNETATEPGMAEVKIVGNNVWLSHDHPHADGKAKSCFDLAPSQGEVDGLLVTGNTLFTTDPYGAVALRVGVLASTKIMRNVLLSNNLIKGFGTPIQFGVSGGGIIDDLKISGNLLSDIKQNATTGTNTIGIYGAGSNGTVDISYNKSVGLTFSDPFYGVYLDTGVMSNLNMQGNAFDSGTANPIIDMVNVVGRRSGEQALVFNALPAQSTWKIGDRIFNGDPAELGTTPNKYVILGWVRVTNGASNTATDWLQLRSLTGN
;
A
#
# COMPACT_ATOMS: atom_id res chain seq x y z
N MET A 1 -4.70 2.32 -35.01
CA MET A 1 -4.92 3.61 -35.70
C MET A 1 -5.56 4.56 -34.71
N SER A 2 -4.94 5.70 -34.44
CA SER A 2 -5.45 6.73 -33.51
C SER A 2 -6.75 7.32 -34.07
N SER A 3 -7.78 7.46 -33.23
CA SER A 3 -9.05 8.10 -33.57
C SER A 3 -8.98 9.64 -33.61
N GLY A 4 -7.79 10.23 -33.43
CA GLY A 4 -7.61 11.67 -33.20
C GLY A 4 -8.03 12.13 -31.80
N VAL A 5 -8.78 11.31 -31.06
CA VAL A 5 -9.20 11.54 -29.66
C VAL A 5 -8.29 10.83 -28.66
N GLN A 6 -7.51 9.85 -29.11
CA GLN A 6 -6.52 9.11 -28.33
C GLN A 6 -5.15 9.29 -28.97
N GLY A 7 -4.20 9.87 -28.24
CA GLY A 7 -2.80 9.83 -28.67
C GLY A 7 -2.21 8.42 -28.63
N PRO A 8 -0.90 8.28 -28.84
CA PRO A 8 -0.28 6.96 -28.90
C PRO A 8 -0.43 6.19 -27.59
N LEU A 9 -0.28 4.87 -27.69
CA LEU A 9 -0.54 3.96 -26.58
C LEU A 9 0.49 4.14 -25.46
N ALA A 10 1.78 4.10 -25.78
CA ALA A 10 2.88 4.31 -24.85
C ALA A 10 3.91 5.27 -25.46
N ALA A 11 4.59 6.04 -24.61
CA ALA A 11 5.64 6.97 -25.03
C ALA A 11 7.00 6.27 -25.17
N ALA A 12 7.29 5.31 -24.31
CA ALA A 12 8.52 4.52 -24.38
C ALA A 12 8.33 3.13 -23.77
N GLU A 13 9.20 2.21 -24.17
CA GLU A 13 9.35 0.89 -23.56
C GLU A 13 10.82 0.65 -23.23
N LEU A 14 11.11 0.34 -21.96
CA LEU A 14 12.45 0.05 -21.47
C LEU A 14 12.63 -1.46 -21.38
N HIS A 15 13.40 -2.01 -22.33
CA HIS A 15 13.73 -3.44 -22.42
C HIS A 15 15.21 -3.66 -22.12
N GLY A 16 15.55 -4.66 -21.29
CA GLY A 16 16.93 -4.94 -20.89
C GLY A 16 17.39 -4.14 -19.67
N SER A 17 18.71 -3.98 -19.50
CA SER A 17 19.30 -3.40 -18.27
C SER A 17 19.85 -1.99 -18.48
N ALA A 18 19.97 -1.22 -17.38
CA ALA A 18 20.58 0.10 -17.32
C ALA A 18 19.90 1.19 -18.20
N ASN A 19 18.65 0.97 -18.59
CA ASN A 19 17.87 1.96 -19.32
C ASN A 19 17.40 3.09 -18.42
N ARG A 20 17.35 4.30 -18.97
CA ARG A 20 16.91 5.49 -18.24
C ARG A 20 15.94 6.30 -19.09
N PHE A 21 14.80 6.63 -18.51
CA PHE A 21 13.85 7.60 -19.04
C PHE A 21 13.81 8.79 -18.07
N THR A 22 14.54 9.85 -18.40
CA THR A 22 14.81 10.97 -17.49
C THR A 22 14.50 12.32 -18.12
N ASP A 23 13.92 13.23 -17.34
CA ASP A 23 13.72 14.64 -17.70
C ASP A 23 12.88 14.83 -18.99
N ASN A 24 11.89 13.97 -19.21
CA ASN A 24 10.97 14.06 -20.35
C ASN A 24 9.62 14.65 -19.95
N THR A 25 8.91 15.20 -20.93
CA THR A 25 7.48 15.48 -20.85
C THR A 25 6.72 14.52 -21.77
N VAL A 26 5.84 13.73 -21.20
CA VAL A 26 4.93 12.84 -21.92
C VAL A 26 3.52 13.42 -21.82
N ASN A 27 2.98 13.89 -22.94
CA ASN A 27 1.67 14.55 -22.96
C ASN A 27 0.75 13.94 -24.02
N ASN A 28 -0.52 13.76 -23.65
CA ASN A 28 -1.58 13.22 -24.50
C ASN A 28 -1.32 11.76 -24.94
N TYR A 29 -0.80 10.93 -24.04
CA TYR A 29 -0.67 9.49 -24.26
C TYR A 29 -1.67 8.73 -23.38
N LEU A 30 -2.08 7.55 -23.85
CA LEU A 30 -2.85 6.65 -22.98
C LEU A 30 -1.98 6.21 -21.80
N TRP A 31 -0.77 5.76 -22.10
CA TRP A 31 0.25 5.32 -21.16
C TRP A 31 1.58 6.05 -21.33
N GLY A 32 2.33 6.19 -20.24
CA GLY A 32 3.67 6.78 -20.24
C GLY A 32 4.73 5.77 -20.66
N VAL A 33 5.36 5.12 -19.69
CA VAL A 33 6.50 4.23 -19.91
C VAL A 33 6.17 2.80 -19.49
N TYR A 34 6.51 1.85 -20.36
CA TYR A 34 6.66 0.45 -20.00
C TYR A 34 8.06 0.18 -19.47
N VAL A 35 8.14 -0.47 -18.33
CA VAL A 35 9.38 -0.99 -17.75
C VAL A 35 9.25 -2.49 -17.78
N ALA A 36 10.03 -3.13 -18.65
CA ALA A 36 9.85 -4.54 -18.99
C ALA A 36 11.02 -5.42 -18.55
N GLY A 37 10.67 -6.64 -18.16
CA GLY A 37 11.63 -7.74 -18.07
C GLY A 37 12.30 -8.03 -19.42
N ASN A 38 13.37 -8.81 -19.38
CA ASN A 38 13.99 -9.36 -20.59
C ASN A 38 13.65 -10.86 -20.67
N TYR A 39 13.62 -11.44 -21.86
CA TYR A 39 13.24 -12.85 -22.05
C TYR A 39 14.27 -13.84 -21.52
N THR A 40 15.55 -13.47 -21.48
CA THR A 40 16.65 -14.41 -21.22
C THR A 40 17.40 -14.16 -19.92
N THR A 41 17.34 -12.93 -19.39
CA THR A 41 18.07 -12.53 -18.19
C THR A 41 17.24 -11.54 -17.38
N VAL A 42 17.56 -11.36 -16.10
CA VAL A 42 16.91 -10.34 -15.26
C VAL A 42 17.28 -8.96 -15.79
N SER A 43 16.29 -8.12 -16.07
CA SER A 43 16.50 -6.70 -16.38
C SER A 43 16.88 -5.96 -15.10
N ARG A 44 18.05 -5.31 -15.06
CA ARG A 44 18.54 -4.59 -13.87
C ARG A 44 18.71 -3.10 -14.10
N GLY A 45 18.44 -2.29 -13.08
CA GLY A 45 18.80 -0.88 -13.07
C GLY A 45 18.02 -0.03 -14.08
N GLN A 46 16.73 -0.28 -14.22
CA GLN A 46 15.83 0.49 -15.08
C GLN A 46 15.25 1.67 -14.32
N TYR A 47 15.47 2.90 -14.80
CA TYR A 47 15.13 4.12 -14.08
C TYR A 47 14.15 5.01 -14.85
N VAL A 48 13.11 5.49 -14.15
CA VAL A 48 12.16 6.50 -14.63
C VAL A 48 12.22 7.68 -13.66
N LEU A 49 12.92 8.75 -14.06
CA LEU A 49 13.35 9.82 -13.16
C LEU A 49 12.89 11.19 -13.63
N ASN A 50 12.36 12.02 -12.72
CA ASN A 50 12.12 13.45 -12.97
C ASN A 50 11.32 13.78 -14.24
N ASN A 51 10.37 12.92 -14.63
CA ASN A 51 9.54 13.17 -15.80
C ASN A 51 8.22 13.84 -15.42
N GLU A 52 7.62 14.53 -16.40
CA GLU A 52 6.27 15.08 -16.35
C GLU A 52 5.33 14.21 -17.21
N PHE A 53 4.34 13.57 -16.59
CA PHE A 53 3.37 12.72 -17.27
C PHE A 53 1.97 13.33 -17.24
N PHE A 54 1.42 13.65 -18.41
CA PHE A 54 0.02 14.00 -18.62
C PHE A 54 -0.62 12.88 -19.43
N VAL A 55 -1.10 11.86 -18.72
CA VAL A 55 -1.54 10.58 -19.29
C VAL A 55 -2.99 10.29 -18.93
N ALA A 56 -3.68 9.55 -19.78
CA ALA A 56 -5.09 9.27 -19.58
C ALA A 56 -5.37 8.03 -18.73
N GLN A 57 -4.42 7.09 -18.63
CA GLN A 57 -4.62 5.85 -17.85
C GLN A 57 -3.46 5.45 -16.94
N LYS A 58 -2.21 5.45 -17.43
CA LYS A 58 -1.05 4.95 -16.67
C LYS A 58 0.24 5.68 -17.00
N ALA A 59 1.00 6.13 -16.01
CA ALA A 59 2.28 6.79 -16.26
C ALA A 59 3.45 5.80 -16.31
N VAL A 60 3.49 4.84 -15.40
CA VAL A 60 4.52 3.79 -15.39
C VAL A 60 3.87 2.44 -15.19
N ILE A 61 4.30 1.46 -15.97
CA ILE A 61 3.79 0.09 -15.95
C ILE A 61 4.96 -0.86 -15.83
N LEU A 62 4.94 -1.75 -14.84
CA LEU A 62 5.82 -2.92 -14.83
C LEU A 62 5.16 -4.01 -15.67
N PHE A 63 5.88 -4.53 -16.66
CA PHE A 63 5.33 -5.49 -17.60
C PHE A 63 6.26 -6.68 -17.84
N ASN A 64 5.66 -7.86 -17.81
CA ASN A 64 6.27 -9.11 -18.23
C ASN A 64 5.26 -9.89 -19.05
N GLU A 65 5.67 -10.35 -20.22
CA GLU A 65 4.76 -10.97 -21.19
C GLU A 65 4.50 -12.45 -20.82
N THR A 66 5.53 -13.14 -20.34
CA THR A 66 5.51 -14.60 -20.16
C THR A 66 5.90 -15.04 -18.75
N ALA A 67 5.33 -16.15 -18.29
CA ALA A 67 5.62 -16.74 -16.98
C ALA A 67 7.09 -17.19 -16.82
N THR A 68 7.80 -17.34 -17.94
CA THR A 68 9.20 -17.77 -18.02
C THR A 68 10.20 -16.62 -17.95
N GLU A 69 9.76 -15.37 -18.06
CA GLU A 69 10.68 -14.24 -17.95
C GLU A 69 11.34 -14.20 -16.55
N PRO A 70 12.67 -14.01 -16.49
CA PRO A 70 13.41 -13.95 -15.24
C PRO A 70 13.00 -12.80 -14.30
N GLY A 71 12.30 -11.78 -14.82
CA GLY A 71 11.84 -10.65 -14.02
C GLY A 71 12.70 -9.40 -14.14
N MET A 72 12.55 -8.51 -13.16
CA MET A 72 13.22 -7.21 -13.07
C MET A 72 13.88 -7.06 -11.69
N ALA A 73 14.95 -6.29 -11.63
CA ALA A 73 15.53 -5.88 -10.36
C ALA A 73 16.06 -4.45 -10.40
N GLU A 74 16.15 -3.82 -9.22
CA GLU A 74 16.69 -2.47 -9.04
C GLU A 74 15.96 -1.41 -9.87
N VAL A 75 14.63 -1.50 -9.95
CA VAL A 75 13.79 -0.54 -10.68
C VAL A 75 13.58 0.70 -9.82
N LYS A 76 13.79 1.89 -10.40
CA LYS A 76 13.61 3.17 -9.68
C LYS A 76 12.64 4.08 -10.41
N ILE A 77 11.64 4.56 -9.68
CA ILE A 77 10.64 5.53 -10.15
C ILE A 77 10.66 6.71 -9.18
N VAL A 78 11.41 7.76 -9.54
CA VAL A 78 11.79 8.82 -8.58
C VAL A 78 11.53 10.21 -9.14
N GLY A 79 10.95 11.08 -8.32
CA GLY A 79 10.86 12.51 -8.65
C GLY A 79 9.92 12.85 -9.80
N ASN A 80 9.04 11.93 -10.22
CA ASN A 80 8.14 12.18 -11.34
C ASN A 80 6.90 12.93 -10.88
N ASN A 81 6.38 13.78 -11.75
CA ASN A 81 5.10 14.45 -11.60
C ASN A 81 4.11 13.82 -12.57
N VAL A 82 2.97 13.37 -12.04
CA VAL A 82 1.96 12.66 -12.84
C VAL A 82 0.61 13.34 -12.66
N TRP A 83 0.01 13.68 -13.80
CA TRP A 83 -1.36 14.13 -13.92
C TRP A 83 -2.18 13.10 -14.70
N LEU A 84 -3.02 12.37 -13.98
CA LEU A 84 -3.92 11.38 -14.55
C LEU A 84 -5.25 12.04 -14.90
N SER A 85 -5.58 12.11 -16.19
CA SER A 85 -6.81 12.76 -16.66
C SER A 85 -8.03 11.84 -16.55
N HIS A 86 -9.21 12.45 -16.43
CA HIS A 86 -10.51 11.79 -16.47
C HIS A 86 -10.90 11.31 -17.88
N ASP A 87 -10.35 11.93 -18.93
CA ASP A 87 -10.92 12.02 -20.27
C ASP A 87 -11.10 10.69 -21.04
N HIS A 88 -10.56 9.58 -20.54
CA HIS A 88 -10.70 8.26 -21.16
C HIS A 88 -10.96 7.16 -20.13
N PRO A 89 -12.23 6.78 -19.85
CA PRO A 89 -12.50 5.63 -19.00
C PRO A 89 -11.84 4.37 -19.59
N HIS A 90 -11.42 3.46 -18.72
CA HIS A 90 -10.92 2.17 -19.19
C HIS A 90 -12.10 1.38 -19.79
N ALA A 91 -11.93 0.82 -20.99
CA ALA A 91 -13.03 0.21 -21.74
C ALA A 91 -13.70 -1.00 -21.05
N ASP A 92 -13.01 -1.62 -20.09
CA ASP A 92 -13.48 -2.75 -19.29
C ASP A 92 -13.84 -2.37 -17.84
N GLY A 93 -13.90 -1.07 -17.53
CA GLY A 93 -14.21 -0.57 -16.19
C GLY A 93 -13.09 -0.73 -15.17
N LYS A 94 -11.88 -1.14 -15.57
CA LYS A 94 -10.73 -1.19 -14.65
C LYS A 94 -10.38 0.20 -14.13
N ALA A 95 -10.08 0.26 -12.83
CA ALA A 95 -9.52 1.47 -12.22
C ALA A 95 -8.18 1.82 -12.88
N LYS A 96 -8.05 3.08 -13.30
CA LYS A 96 -6.79 3.67 -13.78
C LYS A 96 -5.77 3.74 -12.65
N SER A 97 -4.49 3.85 -13.00
CA SER A 97 -3.46 4.07 -12.00
C SER A 97 -2.28 4.87 -12.49
N CYS A 98 -1.69 5.75 -11.67
CA CYS A 98 -0.46 6.43 -12.07
C CYS A 98 0.65 5.42 -12.30
N PHE A 99 0.93 4.60 -11.29
CA PHE A 99 1.91 3.52 -11.39
C PHE A 99 1.20 2.17 -11.20
N ASP A 100 1.21 1.37 -12.26
CA ASP A 100 0.75 -0.03 -12.24
C ASP A 100 1.96 -0.94 -12.11
N LEU A 101 2.33 -1.19 -10.85
CA LEU A 101 3.51 -1.94 -10.43
C LEU A 101 3.10 -3.36 -10.06
N ALA A 102 2.26 -3.95 -10.90
CA ALA A 102 1.71 -5.29 -10.72
C ALA A 102 1.95 -6.11 -12.00
N PRO A 103 3.20 -6.52 -12.27
CA PRO A 103 3.48 -7.25 -13.49
C PRO A 103 2.67 -8.55 -13.51
N SER A 104 2.16 -8.87 -14.70
CA SER A 104 1.37 -10.08 -14.94
C SER A 104 2.16 -11.35 -14.69
N GLN A 105 3.48 -11.29 -14.89
CA GLN A 105 4.40 -12.39 -14.82
C GLN A 105 5.76 -11.91 -14.26
N GLY A 106 6.68 -12.84 -14.01
CA GLY A 106 8.03 -12.52 -13.55
C GLY A 106 8.13 -12.02 -12.11
N GLU A 107 9.36 -12.02 -11.59
CA GLU A 107 9.68 -11.51 -10.25
C GLU A 107 10.15 -10.06 -10.32
N VAL A 108 10.00 -9.33 -9.22
CA VAL A 108 10.55 -7.97 -9.08
C VAL A 108 11.31 -7.88 -7.77
N ASP A 109 12.58 -7.50 -7.82
CA ASP A 109 13.44 -7.40 -6.64
C ASP A 109 14.09 -6.01 -6.53
N GLY A 110 13.82 -5.27 -5.47
CA GLY A 110 14.41 -3.95 -5.26
C GLY A 110 13.70 -2.87 -6.08
N LEU A 111 12.40 -2.68 -5.80
CA LEU A 111 11.59 -1.62 -6.40
C LEU A 111 11.56 -0.39 -5.50
N LEU A 112 12.04 0.75 -6.02
CA LEU A 112 12.03 2.02 -5.31
C LEU A 112 11.09 3.02 -5.99
N VAL A 113 10.08 3.49 -5.25
CA VAL A 113 9.14 4.54 -5.68
C VAL A 113 9.15 5.66 -4.66
N THR A 114 9.82 6.78 -4.98
CA THR A 114 9.98 7.86 -4.01
C THR A 114 10.00 9.27 -4.57
N GLY A 115 9.53 10.24 -3.79
CA GLY A 115 9.59 11.66 -4.14
C GLY A 115 8.71 12.03 -5.33
N ASN A 116 7.70 11.23 -5.67
CA ASN A 116 6.80 11.53 -6.79
C ASN A 116 5.61 12.38 -6.34
N THR A 117 5.11 13.23 -7.23
CA THR A 117 3.85 13.97 -7.05
C THR A 117 2.81 13.38 -7.99
N LEU A 118 1.77 12.76 -7.43
CA LEU A 118 0.73 12.06 -8.19
C LEU A 118 -0.61 12.76 -7.98
N PHE A 119 -1.25 13.12 -9.08
CA PHE A 119 -2.53 13.79 -9.08
C PHE A 119 -3.50 13.12 -10.07
N THR A 120 -4.79 13.11 -9.75
CA THR A 120 -5.83 12.68 -10.67
C THR A 120 -7.03 13.63 -10.66
N THR A 121 -7.63 13.85 -11.82
CA THR A 121 -8.98 14.42 -11.93
C THR A 121 -10.07 13.36 -12.00
N ASP A 122 -9.69 12.08 -12.09
CA ASP A 122 -10.62 10.98 -12.32
C ASP A 122 -11.54 10.73 -11.11
N PRO A 123 -12.88 10.80 -11.27
CA PRO A 123 -13.86 10.53 -10.21
C PRO A 123 -14.17 9.04 -9.98
N TYR A 124 -13.64 8.12 -10.80
CA TYR A 124 -14.02 6.70 -10.85
C TYR A 124 -13.12 5.78 -10.01
N GLY A 125 -12.56 6.29 -8.90
CA GLY A 125 -11.77 5.49 -7.97
C GLY A 125 -10.44 5.01 -8.54
N ALA A 126 -9.71 5.91 -9.21
CA ALA A 126 -8.33 5.66 -9.61
C ALA A 126 -7.44 5.33 -8.41
N VAL A 127 -6.37 4.58 -8.67
CA VAL A 127 -5.36 4.17 -7.70
C VAL A 127 -4.04 4.87 -8.03
N ALA A 128 -3.37 5.55 -7.11
CA ALA A 128 -2.12 6.20 -7.52
C ALA A 128 -1.00 5.17 -7.69
N LEU A 129 -0.79 4.35 -6.67
CA LEU A 129 0.23 3.30 -6.61
C LEU A 129 -0.45 1.94 -6.44
N ARG A 130 -0.49 1.13 -7.51
CA ARG A 130 -0.90 -0.27 -7.42
C ARG A 130 0.33 -1.15 -7.41
N VAL A 131 0.56 -1.89 -6.33
CA VAL A 131 1.67 -2.83 -6.19
C VAL A 131 1.12 -4.24 -6.07
N GLY A 132 1.64 -5.18 -6.84
CA GLY A 132 1.02 -6.50 -6.88
C GLY A 132 1.82 -7.53 -7.63
N VAL A 133 1.33 -8.75 -7.58
CA VAL A 133 1.80 -9.82 -8.44
C VAL A 133 0.58 -10.63 -8.85
N LEU A 134 0.25 -10.59 -10.14
CA LEU A 134 -0.99 -11.18 -10.65
C LEU A 134 -0.89 -12.71 -10.85
N ALA A 135 0.33 -13.28 -10.79
CA ALA A 135 0.56 -14.71 -10.94
C ALA A 135 0.89 -15.38 -9.60
N SER A 136 0.30 -16.56 -9.35
CA SER A 136 0.40 -17.28 -8.06
C SER A 136 1.80 -17.73 -7.65
N THR A 137 2.69 -17.88 -8.62
CA THR A 137 4.03 -18.44 -8.42
C THR A 137 5.12 -17.38 -8.33
N LYS A 138 4.75 -16.10 -8.37
CA LYS A 138 5.68 -15.00 -8.52
C LYS A 138 5.76 -14.16 -7.25
N ILE A 139 6.91 -13.52 -7.09
CA ILE A 139 7.26 -12.81 -5.87
C ILE A 139 7.78 -11.43 -6.23
N MET A 140 7.32 -10.43 -5.49
CA MET A 140 7.90 -9.11 -5.47
C MET A 140 8.57 -8.90 -4.11
N ARG A 141 9.84 -8.49 -4.09
CA ARG A 141 10.64 -8.34 -2.87
C ARG A 141 11.31 -6.98 -2.78
N ASN A 142 11.63 -6.56 -1.55
CA ASN A 142 12.41 -5.36 -1.26
C ASN A 142 11.78 -4.12 -1.90
N VAL A 143 10.51 -3.86 -1.60
CA VAL A 143 9.73 -2.77 -2.21
C VAL A 143 9.66 -1.60 -1.25
N LEU A 144 10.06 -0.41 -1.72
CA LEU A 144 9.95 0.83 -0.95
C LEU A 144 9.07 1.85 -1.69
N LEU A 145 7.91 2.15 -1.11
CA LEU A 145 7.03 3.26 -1.51
C LEU A 145 7.14 4.37 -0.47
N SER A 146 7.88 5.44 -0.74
CA SER A 146 8.13 6.46 0.28
C SER A 146 8.17 7.90 -0.17
N ASN A 147 7.80 8.82 0.72
CA ASN A 147 7.90 10.26 0.48
C ASN A 147 7.20 10.72 -0.81
N ASN A 148 6.09 10.08 -1.19
CA ASN A 148 5.26 10.51 -2.32
C ASN A 148 4.15 11.44 -1.84
N LEU A 149 3.86 12.47 -2.63
CA LEU A 149 2.66 13.29 -2.49
C LEU A 149 1.59 12.73 -3.42
N ILE A 150 0.46 12.29 -2.88
CA ILE A 150 -0.62 11.66 -3.64
C ILE A 150 -1.92 12.43 -3.40
N LYS A 151 -2.57 12.88 -4.47
CA LYS A 151 -3.71 13.78 -4.39
C LYS A 151 -4.88 13.36 -5.29
N GLY A 152 -6.11 13.33 -4.73
CA GLY A 152 -7.34 13.19 -5.51
C GLY A 152 -7.80 11.74 -5.79
N PHE A 153 -7.06 10.73 -5.33
CA PHE A 153 -7.38 9.32 -5.60
C PHE A 153 -8.37 8.77 -4.58
N GLY A 154 -9.17 7.78 -4.97
CA GLY A 154 -10.04 7.06 -4.03
C GLY A 154 -9.31 5.99 -3.23
N THR A 155 -8.24 5.46 -3.82
CA THR A 155 -7.28 4.57 -3.13
C THR A 155 -5.85 4.95 -3.50
N PRO A 156 -5.23 5.92 -2.80
CA PRO A 156 -3.87 6.36 -3.09
C PRO A 156 -2.86 5.22 -3.23
N ILE A 157 -2.86 4.26 -2.31
CA ILE A 157 -1.93 3.13 -2.33
C ILE A 157 -2.72 1.83 -2.17
N GLN A 158 -2.50 0.88 -3.08
CA GLN A 158 -3.08 -0.46 -3.06
C GLN A 158 -1.97 -1.49 -3.20
N PHE A 159 -1.96 -2.52 -2.35
CA PHE A 159 -1.06 -3.67 -2.48
C PHE A 159 -1.76 -5.02 -2.30
N GLY A 160 -1.12 -6.09 -2.79
CA GLY A 160 -1.59 -7.47 -2.63
C GLY A 160 -2.72 -7.85 -3.59
N VAL A 161 -2.81 -7.18 -4.74
CA VAL A 161 -3.84 -7.45 -5.75
C VAL A 161 -3.66 -8.82 -6.40
N SER A 162 -4.75 -9.58 -6.39
CA SER A 162 -4.89 -11.02 -6.59
C SER A 162 -4.09 -11.67 -7.74
N GLY A 163 -3.49 -12.80 -7.36
CA GLY A 163 -2.90 -13.82 -8.21
C GLY A 163 -2.48 -15.06 -7.45
N GLY A 164 -2.29 -14.94 -6.12
CA GLY A 164 -1.62 -15.92 -5.26
C GLY A 164 -0.13 -15.62 -5.08
N GLY A 165 0.41 -14.63 -5.81
CA GLY A 165 1.79 -14.18 -5.66
C GLY A 165 2.00 -13.48 -4.33
N ILE A 166 3.27 -13.35 -3.93
CA ILE A 166 3.66 -12.80 -2.62
C ILE A 166 4.37 -11.47 -2.83
N ILE A 167 3.97 -10.44 -2.09
CA ILE A 167 4.79 -9.24 -1.90
C ILE A 167 5.49 -9.39 -0.55
N ASP A 168 6.81 -9.48 -0.55
CA ASP A 168 7.64 -9.62 0.65
C ASP A 168 8.55 -8.41 0.83
N ASP A 169 8.88 -8.09 2.08
CA ASP A 169 9.60 -6.88 2.46
C ASP A 169 9.06 -5.60 1.78
N LEU A 170 7.75 -5.36 1.93
CA LEU A 170 7.08 -4.16 1.46
C LEU A 170 7.10 -3.08 2.53
N LYS A 171 7.69 -1.93 2.22
CA LYS A 171 7.67 -0.74 3.06
C LYS A 171 6.91 0.40 2.40
N ILE A 172 5.88 0.89 3.08
CA ILE A 172 5.07 2.06 2.71
C ILE A 172 5.28 3.12 3.78
N SER A 173 6.08 4.15 3.49
CA SER A 173 6.49 5.08 4.55
C SER A 173 6.63 6.55 4.15
N GLY A 174 6.20 7.47 5.03
CA GLY A 174 6.41 8.91 4.81
C GLY A 174 5.60 9.50 3.66
N ASN A 175 4.56 8.81 3.18
CA ASN A 175 3.73 9.33 2.09
C ASN A 175 2.70 10.33 2.63
N LEU A 176 2.45 11.40 1.87
CA LEU A 176 1.39 12.36 2.13
C LEU A 176 0.22 12.10 1.19
N LEU A 177 -0.87 11.58 1.75
CA LEU A 177 -2.12 11.31 1.07
C LEU A 177 -3.03 12.51 1.31
N SER A 178 -3.43 13.21 0.26
CA SER A 178 -4.20 14.45 0.37
C SER A 178 -5.46 14.39 -0.48
N ASP A 179 -6.53 15.00 0.00
CA ASP A 179 -7.75 15.23 -0.79
C ASP A 179 -8.26 13.93 -1.44
N ILE A 180 -8.33 12.85 -0.65
CA ILE A 180 -8.78 11.53 -1.09
C ILE A 180 -10.26 11.64 -1.51
N LYS A 181 -10.60 11.17 -2.70
CA LYS A 181 -11.91 11.41 -3.33
C LYS A 181 -12.72 10.14 -3.46
N GLN A 182 -14.00 10.18 -3.08
CA GLN A 182 -14.90 9.03 -3.21
C GLN A 182 -15.05 8.59 -4.67
N ASN A 183 -15.08 7.27 -4.88
CA ASN A 183 -15.43 6.70 -6.18
C ASN A 183 -16.93 6.95 -6.44
N ALA A 184 -17.22 7.80 -7.42
CA ALA A 184 -18.58 8.22 -7.75
C ALA A 184 -19.46 7.08 -8.31
N THR A 185 -18.87 6.00 -8.84
CA THR A 185 -19.59 4.93 -9.54
C THR A 185 -19.99 3.76 -8.66
N THR A 186 -19.20 3.42 -7.64
CA THR A 186 -19.41 2.20 -6.86
C THR A 186 -19.91 2.46 -5.44
N GLY A 187 -20.04 3.73 -5.04
CA GLY A 187 -20.37 4.09 -3.65
C GLY A 187 -19.34 3.58 -2.65
N THR A 188 -18.17 3.15 -3.11
CA THR A 188 -17.16 2.55 -2.25
C THR A 188 -16.51 3.61 -1.38
N ASN A 189 -16.29 3.23 -0.13
CA ASN A 189 -15.53 4.00 0.83
C ASN A 189 -14.15 4.38 0.27
N THR A 190 -13.72 5.60 0.55
CA THR A 190 -12.35 6.06 0.30
C THR A 190 -11.39 5.35 1.26
N ILE A 191 -10.25 4.89 0.74
CA ILE A 191 -9.25 4.14 1.52
C ILE A 191 -7.89 4.77 1.30
N GLY A 192 -7.19 5.22 2.33
CA GLY A 192 -5.83 5.77 2.19
C GLY A 192 -4.83 4.74 1.67
N ILE A 193 -4.66 3.65 2.44
CA ILE A 193 -3.81 2.52 2.09
C ILE A 193 -4.63 1.24 2.17
N TYR A 194 -4.77 0.54 1.05
CA TYR A 194 -5.46 -0.75 0.96
C TYR A 194 -4.46 -1.89 0.79
N GLY A 195 -4.59 -2.93 1.61
CA GLY A 195 -3.82 -4.16 1.50
C GLY A 195 -4.74 -5.37 1.56
N ALA A 196 -4.49 -6.39 0.72
CA ALA A 196 -5.25 -7.63 0.73
C ALA A 196 -4.37 -8.85 0.44
N GLY A 197 -4.93 -10.05 0.61
CA GLY A 197 -4.31 -11.30 0.16
C GLY A 197 -3.12 -11.77 1.01
N SER A 198 -2.29 -12.65 0.42
CA SER A 198 -1.13 -13.24 1.11
C SER A 198 0.14 -12.44 0.81
N ASN A 199 0.76 -11.89 1.85
CA ASN A 199 1.96 -11.09 1.76
C ASN A 199 3.03 -11.60 2.75
N GLY A 200 4.28 -11.23 2.50
CA GLY A 200 5.41 -11.50 3.37
C GLY A 200 5.46 -10.50 4.53
N THR A 201 6.60 -9.84 4.69
CA THR A 201 6.76 -8.74 5.66
C THR A 201 6.21 -7.43 5.10
N VAL A 202 5.37 -6.74 5.86
CA VAL A 202 4.79 -5.44 5.51
C VAL A 202 5.05 -4.42 6.60
N ASP A 203 5.61 -3.27 6.25
CA ASP A 203 5.82 -2.10 7.11
C ASP A 203 5.03 -0.89 6.58
N ILE A 204 4.03 -0.43 7.34
CA ILE A 204 3.24 0.76 7.04
C ILE A 204 3.52 1.78 8.13
N SER A 205 4.37 2.77 7.85
CA SER A 205 4.83 3.67 8.90
C SER A 205 4.97 5.13 8.49
N TYR A 206 4.57 6.04 9.38
CA TYR A 206 4.73 7.49 9.19
C TYR A 206 4.03 8.05 7.93
N ASN A 207 2.97 7.40 7.46
CA ASN A 207 2.14 7.97 6.40
C ASN A 207 1.15 8.97 7.00
N LYS A 208 0.82 10.02 6.25
CA LYS A 208 -0.11 11.05 6.69
C LYS A 208 -1.25 11.19 5.70
N SER A 209 -2.49 11.08 6.16
CA SER A 209 -3.66 11.48 5.39
C SER A 209 -4.18 12.85 5.86
N VAL A 210 -4.51 13.73 4.92
CA VAL A 210 -5.10 15.05 5.18
C VAL A 210 -6.26 15.35 4.22
N GLY A 211 -7.36 15.88 4.75
CA GLY A 211 -8.45 16.45 3.96
C GLY A 211 -8.32 17.98 3.92
N LEU A 212 -8.11 18.58 2.74
CA LEU A 212 -8.09 20.05 2.62
C LEU A 212 -9.30 20.58 1.86
N THR A 213 -9.82 19.81 0.90
CA THR A 213 -10.87 20.26 -0.03
C THR A 213 -11.96 19.24 -0.32
N PHE A 214 -11.72 17.95 -0.06
CA PHE A 214 -12.68 16.85 -0.27
C PHE A 214 -12.88 16.06 1.03
N SER A 215 -13.91 15.20 1.05
CA SER A 215 -14.24 14.33 2.18
C SER A 215 -13.03 13.52 2.65
N ASP A 216 -12.85 13.43 3.96
CA ASP A 216 -11.83 12.59 4.57
C ASP A 216 -11.89 11.13 4.08
N PRO A 217 -10.77 10.38 4.10
CA PRO A 217 -10.86 8.96 3.83
C PRO A 217 -11.82 8.31 4.83
N PHE A 218 -12.67 7.41 4.36
CA PHE A 218 -13.49 6.61 5.27
C PHE A 218 -12.60 5.64 6.05
N TYR A 219 -11.60 5.06 5.37
CA TYR A 219 -10.56 4.22 5.96
C TYR A 219 -9.17 4.84 5.80
N GLY A 220 -8.43 4.99 6.89
CA GLY A 220 -7.02 5.43 6.82
C GLY A 220 -6.12 4.34 6.24
N VAL A 221 -5.98 3.24 6.97
CA VAL A 221 -5.39 1.97 6.51
C VAL A 221 -6.47 0.89 6.58
N TYR A 222 -6.65 0.16 5.49
CA TYR A 222 -7.54 -1.00 5.44
C TYR A 222 -6.79 -2.23 4.97
N LEU A 223 -6.48 -3.13 5.92
CA LEU A 223 -5.94 -4.45 5.64
C LEU A 223 -7.09 -5.45 5.63
N ASP A 224 -7.47 -5.87 4.44
CA ASP A 224 -8.51 -6.87 4.18
C ASP A 224 -8.04 -8.27 4.60
N THR A 225 -8.96 -9.22 4.62
CA THR A 225 -8.68 -10.62 4.91
C THR A 225 -7.51 -11.15 4.07
N GLY A 226 -6.60 -11.85 4.73
CA GLY A 226 -5.34 -12.26 4.13
C GLY A 226 -4.38 -12.86 5.14
N VAL A 227 -3.18 -13.19 4.68
CA VAL A 227 -2.10 -13.70 5.54
C VAL A 227 -0.89 -12.81 5.37
N MET A 228 -0.24 -12.44 6.47
CA MET A 228 1.04 -11.72 6.46
C MET A 228 2.07 -12.49 7.25
N SER A 229 3.32 -12.52 6.77
CA SER A 229 4.42 -13.12 7.54
C SER A 229 4.78 -12.23 8.72
N ASN A 230 4.93 -10.92 8.52
CA ASN A 230 5.13 -9.96 9.60
C ASN A 230 4.38 -8.66 9.27
N LEU A 231 3.95 -7.93 10.30
CA LEU A 231 3.30 -6.63 10.14
C LEU A 231 3.90 -5.62 11.12
N ASN A 232 4.43 -4.52 10.58
CA ASN A 232 4.78 -3.33 11.33
C ASN A 232 3.83 -2.19 10.98
N MET A 233 3.23 -1.55 11.99
CA MET A 233 2.41 -0.35 11.77
C MET A 233 2.64 0.68 12.88
N GLN A 234 3.14 1.86 12.53
CA GLN A 234 3.45 2.91 13.51
C GLN A 234 3.43 4.32 12.94
N GLY A 235 3.06 5.29 13.77
CA GLY A 235 3.18 6.71 13.46
C GLY A 235 2.36 7.18 12.25
N ASN A 236 1.42 6.37 11.75
CA ASN A 236 0.52 6.82 10.70
C ASN A 236 -0.48 7.82 11.28
N ALA A 237 -0.65 8.96 10.62
CA ALA A 237 -1.55 10.02 11.05
C ALA A 237 -2.69 10.16 10.04
N PHE A 238 -3.91 10.29 10.53
CA PHE A 238 -5.10 10.40 9.71
C PHE A 238 -5.83 11.70 10.02
N ASP A 239 -6.61 12.18 9.06
CA ASP A 239 -7.44 13.35 9.29
C ASP A 239 -8.50 13.06 10.36
N SER A 240 -8.89 14.07 11.12
CA SER A 240 -9.92 14.01 12.15
C SER A 240 -11.27 13.49 11.67
N GLY A 241 -11.62 13.68 10.39
CA GLY A 241 -12.85 13.13 9.83
C GLY A 241 -12.74 11.68 9.34
N THR A 242 -11.57 11.03 9.50
CA THR A 242 -11.39 9.63 9.12
C THR A 242 -12.23 8.73 10.02
N ALA A 243 -13.31 8.15 9.47
CA ALA A 243 -14.27 7.36 10.26
C ALA A 243 -13.64 6.11 10.88
N ASN A 244 -12.76 5.44 10.14
CA ASN A 244 -12.09 4.21 10.55
C ASN A 244 -10.59 4.34 10.27
N PRO A 245 -9.80 4.91 11.20
CA PRO A 245 -8.38 5.18 10.98
C PRO A 245 -7.60 3.93 10.55
N ILE A 246 -7.82 2.80 11.22
CA ILE A 246 -7.19 1.52 10.91
C ILE A 246 -8.22 0.41 11.02
N ILE A 247 -8.32 -0.39 9.96
CA ILE A 247 -9.00 -1.68 9.99
C ILE A 247 -7.97 -2.77 9.66
N ASP A 248 -7.80 -3.71 10.57
CA ASP A 248 -6.85 -4.82 10.48
C ASP A 248 -7.60 -6.15 10.56
N MET A 249 -7.78 -6.80 9.41
CA MET A 249 -8.42 -8.11 9.28
C MET A 249 -7.44 -9.21 8.83
N VAL A 250 -6.13 -8.94 8.86
CA VAL A 250 -5.12 -9.88 8.36
C VAL A 250 -4.70 -10.88 9.44
N ASN A 251 -4.47 -12.12 9.00
CA ASN A 251 -3.82 -13.13 9.81
C ASN A 251 -2.29 -12.98 9.74
N VAL A 252 -1.69 -12.44 10.79
CA VAL A 252 -0.23 -12.31 10.87
C VAL A 252 0.34 -13.56 11.54
N VAL A 253 1.09 -14.37 10.78
CA VAL A 253 1.65 -15.64 11.28
C VAL A 253 2.91 -15.42 12.12
N GLY A 254 3.77 -14.50 11.72
CA GLY A 254 5.00 -14.14 12.43
C GLY A 254 4.80 -13.01 13.43
N ARG A 255 5.61 -11.97 13.37
CA ARG A 255 5.66 -10.91 14.39
C ARG A 255 4.78 -9.71 14.00
N ARG A 256 4.10 -9.14 15.01
CA ARG A 256 3.50 -7.81 14.96
C ARG A 256 4.40 -6.81 15.70
N SER A 257 4.57 -5.61 15.15
CA SER A 257 5.32 -4.53 15.80
C SER A 257 4.79 -3.14 15.44
N GLY A 258 5.21 -2.14 16.19
CA GLY A 258 4.70 -0.78 16.05
C GLY A 258 3.38 -0.59 16.79
N GLU A 259 3.21 0.59 17.40
CA GLU A 259 2.09 0.88 18.31
C GLU A 259 0.72 0.54 17.71
N GLN A 260 0.52 0.86 16.44
CA GLN A 260 -0.76 0.74 15.76
C GLN A 260 -1.11 -0.72 15.38
N ALA A 261 -0.12 -1.58 15.14
CA ALA A 261 -0.36 -3.01 14.89
C ALA A 261 -0.56 -3.82 16.18
N LEU A 262 -0.36 -3.19 17.34
CA LEU A 262 -0.40 -3.78 18.67
C LEU A 262 -1.67 -3.39 19.46
N VAL A 263 -2.65 -2.75 18.81
CA VAL A 263 -3.93 -2.37 19.42
C VAL A 263 -4.96 -3.48 19.20
N PHE A 264 -5.60 -3.95 20.27
CA PHE A 264 -6.61 -5.00 20.23
C PHE A 264 -7.74 -4.74 21.24
N ASN A 265 -8.96 -5.15 20.89
CA ASN A 265 -10.13 -5.11 21.79
C ASN A 265 -10.30 -6.39 22.62
N ALA A 266 -9.45 -7.39 22.38
CA ALA A 266 -9.41 -8.66 23.09
C ALA A 266 -7.98 -9.20 23.10
N LEU A 267 -7.75 -10.31 23.81
CA LEU A 267 -6.49 -11.03 23.67
C LEU A 267 -6.29 -11.46 22.21
N PRO A 268 -5.07 -11.36 21.67
CA PRO A 268 -4.80 -11.66 20.27
C PRO A 268 -4.98 -13.16 20.08
N ALA A 269 -5.59 -13.58 18.98
CA ALA A 269 -5.76 -15.00 18.64
C ALA A 269 -4.65 -15.52 17.68
N GLN A 270 -3.75 -14.65 17.26
CA GLN A 270 -2.80 -14.87 16.17
C GLN A 270 -1.42 -14.29 16.48
N SER A 271 -0.47 -14.52 15.57
CA SER A 271 0.93 -14.07 15.65
C SER A 271 1.78 -14.80 16.69
N THR A 272 3.09 -14.68 16.50
CA THR A 272 4.13 -15.17 17.41
C THR A 272 4.56 -14.06 18.34
N TRP A 273 4.55 -14.36 19.64
CA TRP A 273 4.87 -13.41 20.70
C TRP A 273 6.00 -13.94 21.57
N LYS A 274 6.79 -13.02 22.11
CA LYS A 274 7.86 -13.29 23.07
C LYS A 274 7.46 -12.77 24.45
N ILE A 275 8.01 -13.40 25.49
CA ILE A 275 7.89 -12.90 26.86
C ILE A 275 8.28 -11.42 26.92
N GLY A 276 7.44 -10.60 27.57
CA GLY A 276 7.61 -9.16 27.67
C GLY A 276 7.02 -8.33 26.54
N ASP A 277 6.61 -8.94 25.41
CA ASP A 277 5.85 -8.23 24.38
C ASP A 277 4.55 -7.68 24.99
N ARG A 278 4.13 -6.51 24.51
CA ARG A 278 2.95 -5.80 24.99
C ARG A 278 1.99 -5.54 23.85
N ILE A 279 0.71 -5.54 24.20
CA ILE A 279 -0.39 -5.09 23.36
C ILE A 279 -1.23 -4.10 24.14
N PHE A 280 -1.89 -3.20 23.43
CA PHE A 280 -2.70 -2.12 23.99
C PHE A 280 -4.18 -2.42 23.82
N ASN A 281 -4.97 -2.06 24.81
CA ASN A 281 -6.43 -2.13 24.71
C ASN A 281 -6.92 -1.01 23.79
N GLY A 282 -7.65 -1.36 22.73
CA GLY A 282 -8.21 -0.39 21.78
C GLY A 282 -9.35 0.44 22.36
N ASP A 283 -10.08 -0.11 23.34
CA ASP A 283 -11.18 0.55 24.03
C ASP A 283 -10.97 0.54 25.56
N PRO A 284 -10.04 1.36 26.10
CA PRO A 284 -9.83 1.45 27.54
C PRO A 284 -11.08 1.96 28.26
N ALA A 285 -11.55 1.21 29.26
CA ALA A 285 -12.67 1.59 30.11
C ALA A 285 -12.30 1.48 31.60
N GLU A 286 -12.91 2.33 32.44
CA GLU A 286 -12.82 2.23 33.89
C GLU A 286 -13.66 1.04 34.39
N LEU A 287 -13.04 0.20 35.22
CA LEU A 287 -13.63 -1.01 35.80
C LEU A 287 -13.42 -1.03 37.31
N GLY A 288 -14.17 -1.90 37.99
CA GLY A 288 -14.08 -2.08 39.44
C GLY A 288 -15.03 -1.17 40.23
N THR A 289 -14.87 -1.20 41.55
CA THR A 289 -15.66 -0.40 42.50
C THR A 289 -14.73 0.39 43.41
N THR A 290 -15.17 1.54 43.89
CA THR A 290 -14.41 2.37 44.85
C THR A 290 -14.06 1.55 46.10
N PRO A 291 -12.82 1.62 46.62
CA PRO A 291 -11.72 2.51 46.20
C PRO A 291 -10.75 1.90 45.16
N ASN A 292 -11.11 0.76 44.57
CA ASN A 292 -10.24 -0.06 43.73
C ASN A 292 -10.63 0.01 42.25
N LYS A 293 -10.98 1.20 41.75
CA LYS A 293 -11.21 1.40 40.33
C LYS A 293 -9.90 1.38 39.54
N TYR A 294 -9.94 0.86 38.32
CA TYR A 294 -8.79 0.71 37.45
C TYR A 294 -9.16 0.77 35.97
N VAL A 295 -8.17 1.05 35.13
CA VAL A 295 -8.26 0.93 33.67
C VAL A 295 -7.33 -0.20 33.22
N ILE A 296 -7.79 -1.01 32.26
CA ILE A 296 -6.94 -1.98 31.56
C ILE A 296 -6.31 -1.27 30.36
N LEU A 297 -5.00 -1.01 30.46
CA LEU A 297 -4.21 -0.39 29.39
C LEU A 297 -3.89 -1.37 28.26
N GLY A 298 -3.88 -2.67 28.58
CA GLY A 298 -3.54 -3.73 27.64
C GLY A 298 -3.07 -4.98 28.35
N TRP A 299 -2.21 -5.74 27.69
CA TRP A 299 -1.70 -7.01 28.20
C TRP A 299 -0.21 -7.16 27.91
N VAL A 300 0.49 -7.88 28.80
CA VAL A 300 1.88 -8.29 28.63
C VAL A 300 1.95 -9.80 28.51
N ARG A 301 2.75 -10.27 27.55
CA ARG A 301 3.00 -11.69 27.31
C ARG A 301 3.95 -12.23 28.39
N VAL A 302 3.62 -13.37 29.01
CA VAL A 302 4.47 -14.06 30.02
C VAL A 302 5.08 -15.37 29.55
N THR A 303 4.73 -15.86 28.36
CA THR A 303 5.29 -17.06 27.73
C THR A 303 5.75 -16.79 26.29
N ASN A 304 6.55 -17.67 25.70
CA ASN A 304 6.87 -17.59 24.27
C ASN A 304 5.91 -18.47 23.46
N GLY A 305 5.61 -18.09 22.21
CA GLY A 305 4.95 -18.96 21.23
C GLY A 305 3.75 -18.35 20.52
N ALA A 306 2.93 -19.21 19.91
CA ALA A 306 1.76 -18.84 19.11
C ALA A 306 0.43 -19.33 19.71
N SER A 307 0.44 -19.98 20.88
CA SER A 307 -0.76 -20.58 21.48
C SER A 307 -1.78 -19.54 21.98
N ASN A 308 -1.32 -18.30 22.24
CA ASN A 308 -2.16 -17.12 22.52
C ASN A 308 -3.36 -17.33 23.45
N THR A 309 -3.17 -18.12 24.50
CA THR A 309 -4.22 -18.45 25.47
C THR A 309 -4.27 -17.42 26.60
N ALA A 310 -5.38 -17.38 27.36
CA ALA A 310 -5.51 -16.48 28.52
C ALA A 310 -4.42 -16.69 29.59
N THR A 311 -3.83 -17.89 29.70
CA THR A 311 -2.72 -18.16 30.63
C THR A 311 -1.40 -17.57 30.19
N ASP A 312 -1.29 -17.15 28.92
CA ASP A 312 -0.07 -16.58 28.37
C ASP A 312 0.05 -15.06 28.57
N TRP A 313 -1.02 -14.40 29.02
CA TRP A 313 -1.15 -12.95 29.05
C TRP A 313 -1.57 -12.47 30.43
N LEU A 314 -0.91 -11.42 30.92
CA LEU A 314 -1.32 -10.70 32.13
C LEU A 314 -1.83 -9.31 31.78
N GLN A 315 -2.91 -8.90 32.42
CA GLN A 315 -3.47 -7.56 32.26
C GLN A 315 -2.52 -6.49 32.84
N LEU A 316 -2.31 -5.43 32.08
CA LEU A 316 -1.65 -4.21 32.53
C LEU A 316 -2.74 -3.27 33.06
N ARG A 317 -2.85 -3.16 34.38
CA ARG A 317 -3.84 -2.32 35.06
C ARG A 317 -3.20 -1.07 35.63
N SER A 318 -3.92 0.04 35.55
CA SER A 318 -3.59 1.27 36.28
C SER A 318 -4.75 1.64 37.19
N LEU A 319 -4.49 1.87 38.47
CA LEU A 319 -5.49 2.41 39.40
C LEU A 319 -5.84 3.85 39.01
N THR A 320 -7.12 4.22 39.13
CA THR A 320 -7.62 5.57 38.80
C THR A 320 -7.62 6.51 40.00
N GLY A 321 -7.58 5.97 41.23
CA GLY A 321 -7.51 6.75 42.46
C GLY A 321 -8.83 7.37 42.92
N ASN A 322 -9.98 6.86 42.43
CA ASN A 322 -11.34 7.29 42.76
C ASN A 322 -12.24 6.13 43.23
#